data_AF-A0AA36IZY9-F1
#
_entry.id   AF-A0AA36IZY9-F1
#
_cell.length_a   1.000
_cell.length_b   1.000
_cell.length_c   1.000
_cell.angle_alpha   90.00
_cell.angle_beta   90.00
_cell.angle_gamma   90.00
#
_symmetry.space_group_name_H-M   'P 1'
#
loop_
_entity.id
_entity.type
_entity.pdbx_description
1 polymer ?
#
loop_
_entity_poly.entity_id
_entity_poly.type
_entity_poly.pdbx_seq_one_letter_code
_entity_poly.pdbx_strand_id
1 'polypeptide(L)'
;MDALPDGKSRVDQETEGIMLVSLGCFCGPKLSFKNIGRGAETLPFDWMRTRHEGLVHFLQNGWDERTNFNGFFEFTSKKVVPGCQMTTYRDYFHSFWHDDPTDPGMHERYKRRIKRFNSIDARSEAVLFVRTIPSTSELDQV
;
A
#
# COMPACT_ATOMS: atom_id res chain seq x y z
N MET A 1 -2.93 7.33 -9.32
CA MET A 1 -4.18 6.56 -9.22
C MET A 1 -5.13 7.08 -8.14
N ASP A 2 -4.64 7.81 -7.13
CA ASP A 2 -5.49 8.41 -6.10
C ASP A 2 -6.62 9.29 -6.64
N ALA A 3 -6.37 10.02 -7.73
CA ALA A 3 -7.35 10.92 -8.36
C ALA A 3 -8.51 10.21 -9.09
N LEU A 4 -8.50 8.87 -9.20
CA LEU A 4 -9.63 8.14 -9.74
C LEU A 4 -10.85 8.34 -8.80
N PRO A 5 -12.06 8.58 -9.34
CA PRO A 5 -13.25 8.69 -8.50
C PRO A 5 -13.56 7.36 -7.83
N ASP A 6 -14.17 7.42 -6.66
CA ASP A 6 -14.75 6.24 -6.01
C ASP A 6 -16.06 5.87 -6.71
N GLY A 7 -16.35 4.56 -6.74
CA GLY A 7 -17.62 4.02 -7.18
C GLY A 7 -18.75 4.30 -6.19
N LYS A 8 -19.97 3.92 -6.56
CA LYS A 8 -21.12 3.99 -5.66
C LYS A 8 -20.86 3.09 -4.44
N SER A 9 -21.09 3.62 -3.23
CA SER A 9 -21.01 2.82 -2.00
C SER A 9 -21.93 1.61 -2.09
N ARG A 10 -21.36 0.42 -1.83
CA ARG A 10 -22.07 -0.87 -1.81
C ARG A 10 -22.14 -1.47 -0.40
N VAL A 11 -21.97 -0.65 0.62
CA VAL A 11 -21.92 -1.10 2.02
C VAL A 11 -23.33 -1.33 2.58
N ASP A 12 -23.48 -2.31 3.45
CA ASP A 12 -24.67 -2.53 4.26
C ASP A 12 -24.45 -2.05 5.70
N GLN A 13 -25.50 -2.06 6.51
CA GLN A 13 -25.44 -1.61 7.91
C GLN A 13 -24.50 -2.45 8.78
N GLU A 14 -24.29 -3.72 8.44
CA GLU A 14 -23.44 -4.63 9.23
C GLU A 14 -21.96 -4.40 8.98
N THR A 15 -21.60 -3.96 7.78
CA THR A 15 -20.21 -3.83 7.32
C THR A 15 -19.71 -2.39 7.22
N GLU A 16 -20.58 -1.40 7.44
CA GLU A 16 -20.28 0.04 7.33
C GLU A 16 -19.07 0.45 8.19
N GLY A 17 -19.03 -0.03 9.44
CA GLY A 17 -17.96 0.28 10.39
C GLY A 17 -16.64 -0.46 10.18
N ILE A 18 -16.54 -1.40 9.22
CA ILE A 18 -15.33 -2.21 9.04
C ILE A 18 -14.29 -1.47 8.19
N MET A 19 -13.19 -1.00 8.75
CA MET A 19 -12.12 -0.37 7.96
C MET A 19 -11.48 -1.37 6.98
N LEU A 20 -11.27 -0.96 5.72
CA LEU A 20 -10.59 -1.78 4.72
C LEU A 20 -9.14 -1.32 4.53
N VAL A 21 -8.19 -2.23 4.74
CA VAL A 21 -6.75 -1.93 4.67
C VAL A 21 -6.08 -2.80 3.63
N SER A 22 -5.47 -2.19 2.61
CA SER A 22 -4.64 -2.93 1.65
C SER A 22 -3.26 -3.16 2.27
N LEU A 23 -2.77 -4.40 2.15
CA LEU A 23 -1.40 -4.79 2.51
C LEU A 23 -0.49 -4.99 1.27
N GLY A 24 -0.94 -4.51 0.11
CA GLY A 24 -0.12 -4.37 -1.09
C GLY A 24 -0.09 -5.60 -2.01
N CYS A 25 1.12 -5.99 -2.44
CA CYS A 25 1.45 -6.82 -3.60
C CYS A 25 1.17 -6.18 -4.98
N PHE A 26 0.04 -5.49 -5.15
CA PHE A 26 -0.20 -4.54 -6.25
C PHE A 26 -1.41 -3.63 -5.95
N CYS A 27 -1.78 -2.77 -6.89
CA CYS A 27 -2.87 -1.79 -6.74
C CYS A 27 -4.30 -2.38 -6.69
N GLY A 28 -4.47 -3.68 -6.92
CA GLY A 28 -5.77 -4.34 -7.05
C GLY A 28 -6.70 -4.20 -5.84
N PRO A 29 -6.25 -4.48 -4.60
CA PRO A 29 -7.09 -4.32 -3.41
C PRO A 29 -7.61 -2.90 -3.28
N LYS A 30 -6.74 -1.90 -3.44
CA LYS A 30 -7.14 -0.49 -3.36
C LYS A 30 -8.15 -0.12 -4.45
N LEU A 31 -7.91 -0.53 -5.69
CA LEU A 31 -8.87 -0.31 -6.77
C LEU A 31 -10.21 -1.00 -6.50
N SER A 32 -10.19 -2.18 -5.89
CA SER A 32 -11.40 -2.90 -5.48
C SER A 32 -12.18 -2.13 -4.41
N PHE A 33 -11.49 -1.56 -3.42
CA PHE A 33 -12.12 -0.71 -2.40
C PHE A 33 -12.75 0.55 -3.03
N LYS A 34 -12.04 1.22 -3.93
CA LYS A 34 -12.58 2.37 -4.67
C LYS A 34 -13.82 1.97 -5.47
N ASN A 35 -13.80 0.83 -6.15
CA ASN A 35 -14.94 0.34 -6.95
C ASN A 35 -16.23 0.10 -6.13
N ILE A 36 -16.10 -0.25 -4.86
CA ILE A 36 -17.24 -0.43 -3.94
C ILE A 36 -17.56 0.81 -3.11
N GLY A 37 -16.92 1.97 -3.42
CA GLY A 37 -17.14 3.24 -2.73
C GLY A 37 -16.55 3.31 -1.32
N ARG A 38 -15.54 2.48 -1.02
CA ARG A 38 -14.86 2.40 0.29
C ARG A 38 -13.36 2.67 0.17
N GLY A 39 -12.94 3.43 -0.85
CA GLY A 39 -11.55 3.66 -1.21
C GLY A 39 -11.01 5.04 -0.82
N ALA A 40 -11.69 5.77 0.06
CA ALA A 40 -11.35 7.16 0.39
C ALA A 40 -9.93 7.32 0.98
N GLU A 41 -9.55 6.47 1.93
CA GLU A 41 -8.26 6.64 2.62
C GLU A 41 -7.10 5.97 1.89
N THR A 42 -6.14 6.74 1.39
CA THR A 42 -4.92 6.13 0.84
C THR A 42 -3.94 5.74 1.95
N LEU A 43 -3.45 4.50 1.93
CA LEU A 43 -2.53 3.89 2.90
C LEU A 43 -1.17 3.55 2.22
N PRO A 44 -0.10 3.27 2.99
CA PRO A 44 1.26 3.18 2.42
C PRO A 44 1.44 2.02 1.44
N PHE A 45 0.66 0.94 1.57
CA PHE A 45 0.80 -0.24 0.69
C PHE A 45 -0.17 -0.24 -0.50
N ASP A 46 -1.02 0.77 -0.64
CA ASP A 46 -2.11 0.79 -1.63
C ASP A 46 -1.65 0.71 -3.10
N TRP A 47 -0.51 1.31 -3.42
CA TRP A 47 -0.08 1.54 -4.81
C TRP A 47 1.29 0.96 -5.15
N MET A 48 1.89 0.23 -4.22
CA MET A 48 3.20 -0.39 -4.40
C MET A 48 3.08 -1.89 -4.57
N ARG A 49 4.09 -2.48 -5.22
CA ARG A 49 4.27 -3.93 -5.16
C ARG A 49 5.15 -4.25 -3.97
N THR A 50 4.71 -5.18 -3.13
CA THR A 50 5.42 -5.64 -1.94
C THR A 50 5.48 -7.15 -1.89
N ARG A 51 6.67 -7.68 -1.61
CA ARG A 51 6.82 -9.09 -1.23
C ARG A 51 6.19 -9.34 0.14
N HIS A 52 5.94 -10.61 0.49
CA HIS A 52 5.50 -10.94 1.84
C HIS A 52 6.57 -10.55 2.86
N GLU A 53 7.84 -10.93 2.62
CA GLU A 53 8.93 -10.59 3.55
C GLU A 53 9.10 -9.08 3.68
N GLY A 54 8.88 -8.33 2.59
CA GLY A 54 8.91 -6.87 2.60
C GLY A 54 7.79 -6.26 3.43
N LEU A 55 6.57 -6.80 3.33
CA LEU A 55 5.46 -6.37 4.18
C LEU A 55 5.80 -6.60 5.67
N VAL A 56 6.23 -7.81 6.02
CA VAL A 56 6.59 -8.14 7.41
C VAL A 56 7.71 -7.22 7.92
N HIS A 57 8.76 -7.03 7.12
CA HIS A 57 9.87 -6.12 7.42
C HIS A 57 9.39 -4.70 7.73
N PHE A 58 8.52 -4.12 6.90
CA PHE A 58 8.02 -2.77 7.12
C PHE A 58 7.01 -2.67 8.27
N LEU A 59 6.19 -3.69 8.51
CA LEU A 59 5.28 -3.71 9.65
C LEU A 59 6.02 -3.75 10.99
N GLN A 60 7.11 -4.53 11.05
CA GLN A 60 7.89 -4.71 12.28
C GLN A 60 8.89 -3.56 12.51
N ASN A 61 9.46 -3.01 11.44
CA ASN A 61 10.60 -2.08 11.54
C ASN A 61 10.36 -0.74 10.80
N GLY A 62 9.52 -0.70 9.78
CA GLY A 62 9.53 0.34 8.72
C GLY A 62 9.11 1.76 9.08
N TRP A 63 8.72 2.04 10.32
CA TRP A 63 8.01 3.28 10.65
C TRP A 63 8.84 4.34 11.40
N ASP A 64 10.13 4.09 11.64
CA ASP A 64 11.02 5.03 12.33
C ASP A 64 11.81 5.92 11.34
N GLU A 65 11.55 7.22 11.38
CA GLU A 65 12.26 8.22 10.55
C GLU A 65 13.77 8.24 10.82
N ARG A 66 14.23 7.91 12.05
CA ARG A 66 15.66 7.83 12.41
C ARG A 66 16.40 6.71 11.67
N THR A 67 15.66 5.70 11.22
CA THR A 67 16.17 4.57 10.44
C THR A 67 15.90 4.73 8.94
N ASN A 68 15.53 5.95 8.52
CA ASN A 68 15.08 6.22 7.15
C ASN A 68 13.96 5.27 6.70
N PHE A 69 12.99 5.01 7.60
CA PHE A 69 11.89 4.07 7.34
C PHE A 69 12.35 2.65 6.94
N ASN A 70 13.53 2.23 7.43
CA ASN A 70 14.17 0.95 7.12
C ASN A 70 14.16 0.60 5.62
N GLY A 71 14.49 1.58 4.78
CA GLY A 71 14.62 1.41 3.34
C GLY A 71 13.30 1.53 2.56
N PHE A 72 12.20 1.97 3.17
CA PHE A 72 10.90 2.09 2.50
C PHE A 72 10.91 3.04 1.29
N PHE A 73 11.78 4.05 1.27
CA PHE A 73 11.93 4.98 0.15
C PHE A 73 13.12 4.66 -0.75
N GLU A 74 13.88 3.62 -0.43
CA GLU A 74 15.10 3.26 -1.15
C GLU A 74 14.79 2.40 -2.38
N PHE A 75 15.68 2.48 -3.38
CA PHE A 75 15.60 1.64 -4.57
C PHE A 75 16.99 1.36 -5.13
N THR A 76 17.17 0.17 -5.69
CA THR A 76 18.43 -0.27 -6.30
C THR A 76 18.36 -0.28 -7.83
N SER A 77 17.16 -0.18 -8.42
CA SER A 77 17.02 -0.03 -9.87
C SER A 77 15.87 0.88 -10.28
N LYS A 78 16.11 1.69 -11.32
CA LYS A 78 15.12 2.51 -12.02
C LYS A 78 14.97 2.00 -13.46
N LYS A 79 13.75 1.72 -13.91
CA LYS A 79 13.49 1.24 -15.27
C LYS A 79 12.23 1.87 -15.86
N VAL A 80 12.35 2.37 -17.10
CA VAL A 80 11.19 2.74 -17.91
C VAL A 80 10.51 1.45 -18.38
N VAL A 81 9.19 1.38 -18.24
CA VAL A 81 8.42 0.21 -18.66
C VAL A 81 8.20 0.29 -20.18
N PRO A 82 8.61 -0.72 -20.95
CA PRO A 82 8.39 -0.72 -22.40
C PRO A 82 6.91 -0.62 -22.75
N GLY A 83 6.56 0.28 -23.68
CA GLY A 83 5.20 0.43 -24.19
C GLY A 83 4.24 1.23 -23.30
N CYS A 84 4.69 1.80 -22.18
CA CYS A 84 3.87 2.76 -21.42
C CYS A 84 4.70 3.89 -20.80
N GLN A 85 4.03 5.00 -20.46
CA GLN A 85 4.66 6.15 -19.80
C GLN A 85 4.77 5.93 -18.28
N MET A 86 5.42 4.84 -17.88
CA MET A 86 5.68 4.54 -16.47
C MET A 86 7.15 4.26 -16.23
N THR A 87 7.63 4.75 -15.08
CA THR A 87 8.96 4.42 -14.57
C THR A 87 8.82 3.69 -13.26
N THR A 88 9.46 2.53 -13.16
CA THR A 88 9.49 1.72 -11.94
C THR A 88 10.77 1.98 -11.16
N TYR A 89 10.62 2.09 -9.85
CA TYR A 89 11.70 2.14 -8.88
C TYR A 89 11.59 0.89 -8.03
N ARG A 90 12.63 0.06 -8.02
CA ARG A 90 12.56 -1.29 -7.45
C ARG A 90 13.69 -1.52 -6.47
N ASP A 91 13.35 -2.19 -5.40
CA ASP A 91 14.29 -2.79 -4.45
C ASP A 91 13.92 -4.25 -4.16
N TYR A 92 14.64 -4.89 -3.25
CA TYR A 92 14.36 -6.25 -2.82
C TYR A 92 12.95 -6.41 -2.26
N PHE A 93 12.56 -5.58 -1.29
CA PHE A 93 11.29 -5.71 -0.56
C PHE A 93 10.06 -5.19 -1.30
N HIS A 94 10.24 -4.16 -2.13
CA HIS A 94 9.12 -3.44 -2.73
C HIS A 94 9.50 -2.74 -4.04
N SER A 95 8.49 -2.22 -4.73
CA SER A 95 8.71 -1.31 -5.86
C SER A 95 7.56 -0.30 -6.02
N PHE A 96 7.94 0.90 -6.43
CA PHE A 96 7.03 1.98 -6.83
C PHE A 96 6.83 1.95 -8.35
N TRP A 97 5.56 2.00 -8.76
CA TRP A 97 5.15 1.95 -10.17
C TRP A 97 4.41 3.22 -10.61
N HIS A 98 3.80 3.93 -9.66
CA HIS A 98 2.96 5.11 -9.90
C HIS A 98 3.47 6.35 -9.16
N ASP A 99 4.52 6.18 -8.36
CA ASP A 99 5.11 7.21 -7.52
C ASP A 99 6.63 7.26 -7.77
N ASP A 100 7.22 8.43 -7.56
CA ASP A 100 8.65 8.68 -7.74
C ASP A 100 9.34 8.91 -6.38
N PRO A 101 10.12 7.96 -5.84
CA PRO A 101 10.78 8.10 -4.55
C PRO A 101 11.91 9.14 -4.56
N THR A 102 12.23 9.75 -5.71
CA THR A 102 13.13 10.91 -5.78
C THR A 102 12.39 12.25 -5.61
N ASP A 103 11.05 12.26 -5.65
CA ASP A 103 10.21 13.42 -5.39
C ASP A 103 10.03 13.63 -3.86
N PRO A 104 10.54 14.73 -3.27
CA PRO A 104 10.31 15.03 -1.85
C PRO A 104 8.81 15.16 -1.52
N GLY A 105 7.99 15.59 -2.47
CA GLY A 105 6.54 15.65 -2.32
C GLY A 105 5.90 14.28 -2.13
N MET A 106 6.47 13.22 -2.71
CA MET A 106 6.04 11.85 -2.45
C MET A 106 6.34 11.43 -1.02
N HIS A 107 7.54 11.74 -0.51
CA HIS A 107 7.94 11.40 0.85
C HIS A 107 6.95 11.98 1.85
N GLU A 108 6.62 13.27 1.71
CA GLU A 108 5.63 13.92 2.56
C GLU A 108 4.24 13.27 2.47
N ARG A 109 3.78 12.89 1.27
CA ARG A 109 2.52 12.15 1.10
C ARG A 109 2.57 10.81 1.83
N TYR A 110 3.63 10.04 1.67
CA TYR A 110 3.76 8.72 2.27
C TYR A 110 3.97 8.78 3.78
N LYS A 111 4.72 9.74 4.32
CA LYS A 111 4.80 9.97 5.78
C LYS A 111 3.42 10.16 6.40
N ARG A 112 2.51 10.90 5.74
CA ARG A 112 1.11 11.02 6.18
C ARG A 112 0.31 9.72 6.05
N ARG A 113 0.59 8.89 5.03
CA ARG A 113 -0.03 7.56 4.87
C ARG A 113 0.42 6.61 5.97
N ILE A 114 1.72 6.59 6.26
CA ILE A 114 2.36 5.81 7.32
C ILE A 114 1.80 6.21 8.68
N LYS A 115 1.72 7.52 8.96
CA LYS A 115 1.12 8.02 10.20
C LYS A 115 -0.32 7.53 10.38
N ARG A 116 -1.13 7.58 9.32
CA ARG A 116 -2.51 7.06 9.35
C ARG A 116 -2.56 5.55 9.57
N PHE A 117 -1.69 4.81 8.88
CA PHE A 117 -1.59 3.35 9.07
C PHE A 117 -1.25 2.99 10.53
N ASN A 118 -0.32 3.72 11.15
CA ASN A 118 0.08 3.49 12.54
C ASN A 118 -0.97 3.92 13.57
N SER A 119 -1.95 4.74 13.19
CA SER A 119 -3.06 5.12 14.08
C SER A 119 -4.24 4.14 14.05
N ILE A 120 -4.18 3.09 13.21
CA ILE A 120 -5.25 2.08 13.14
C ILE A 120 -5.24 1.24 14.42
N ASP A 121 -6.37 1.19 15.15
CA ASP A 121 -6.54 0.34 16.32
C ASP A 121 -7.41 -0.88 16.01
N ALA A 122 -6.81 -1.90 15.40
CA ALA A 122 -7.48 -3.16 15.08
C ALA A 122 -7.80 -4.05 16.31
N ARG A 123 -7.53 -3.57 17.54
CA ARG A 123 -7.89 -4.28 18.77
C ARG A 123 -9.28 -3.93 19.28
N SER A 124 -9.72 -2.71 19.02
CA SER A 124 -11.02 -2.20 19.48
C SER A 124 -11.97 -1.88 18.32
N GLU A 125 -11.43 -1.67 17.12
CA GLU A 125 -12.22 -1.42 15.91
C GLU A 125 -12.15 -2.60 14.94
N ALA A 126 -13.24 -2.81 14.19
CA ALA A 126 -13.27 -3.83 13.15
C ALA A 126 -12.44 -3.40 11.94
N VAL A 127 -11.38 -4.13 11.65
CA VAL A 127 -10.48 -3.86 10.52
C VAL A 127 -10.31 -5.12 9.69
N LEU A 128 -10.56 -5.01 8.38
CA LEU A 128 -10.30 -6.06 7.41
C LEU A 128 -9.02 -5.73 6.63
N PHE A 129 -7.98 -6.49 6.90
CA PHE A 129 -6.73 -6.46 6.14
C PHE A 129 -6.84 -7.35 4.90
N VAL A 130 -6.54 -6.80 3.73
CA VAL A 130 -6.59 -7.50 2.45
C VAL A 130 -5.21 -7.49 1.81
N ARG A 131 -4.67 -8.68 1.59
CA ARG A 131 -3.43 -8.90 0.85
C ARG A 131 -3.74 -9.70 -0.40
N THR A 132 -3.15 -9.30 -1.52
CA THR A 132 -3.01 -10.19 -2.67
C THR A 132 -1.65 -10.86 -2.60
N ILE A 133 -1.56 -12.09 -3.10
CA ILE A 133 -0.28 -12.81 -3.18
C ILE A 133 0.12 -12.97 -4.64
N PRO A 134 1.41 -12.79 -4.99
CA PRO A 134 1.87 -12.86 -6.36
C PRO A 134 1.95 -14.31 -6.88
N SER A 135 2.02 -15.30 -5.98
CA SER A 135 2.00 -16.72 -6.34
C SER A 135 1.48 -17.57 -5.19
N THR A 136 1.09 -18.81 -5.49
CA THR A 136 0.60 -19.78 -4.49
C THR A 136 1.66 -20.19 -3.48
N SER A 137 2.96 -20.01 -3.75
CA SER A 137 4.02 -20.35 -2.78
C SER A 137 4.03 -19.44 -1.54
N GLU A 138 3.35 -18.29 -1.60
CA GLU A 138 3.19 -17.40 -0.44
C GLU A 138 2.00 -17.83 0.45
N LEU A 139 1.15 -18.78 0.06
CA LEU A 139 -0.03 -19.18 0.84
C LEU A 139 0.33 -19.68 2.24
N ASP A 140 1.43 -20.42 2.38
CA ASP A 140 1.86 -20.97 3.67
C ASP A 140 2.49 -19.92 4.61
N GLN A 141 2.59 -18.67 4.18
CA GLN A 141 3.23 -17.57 4.91
C GLN A 141 2.23 -16.50 5.38
N VAL A 142 0.95 -16.58 4.98
CA VAL A 142 -0.08 -15.57 5.28
C VAL A 142 -1.01 -16.01 6.39
#